data_AF-A0A0F9UNT3-F1
#
_entry.id   AF-A0A0F9UNT3-F1
#
_cell.length_a   1.000
_cell.length_b   1.000
_cell.length_c   1.000
_cell.angle_alpha   90.00
_cell.angle_beta   90.00
_cell.angle_gamma   90.00
#
_symmetry.space_group_name_H-M   'P 1'
#
loop_
_entity.id
_entity.type
_entity.pdbx_description
1 polymer ?
#
loop_
_entity_poly.entity_id
_entity_poly.type
_entity_poly.pdbx_seq_one_letter_code
_entity_poly.pdbx_strand_id
1 'polypeptide(L)'
;MGVDVYLNKSIKEIMAEFPDIEHILEEYRIGCGTCGEALCLLKDIIEIHYLEEDLEAELMTRISQAIFPNKTIKFPKRKRKPQGLREIKYSPPMKKLVDEHSLIKRWLALIPKVIENLDLETEEGLQRNH
;
A
#
# COMPACT_ATOMS: atom_id res chain seq x y z
N MET A 1 -30.83 -4.44 -2.26
CA MET A 1 -29.51 -3.85 -2.52
C MET A 1 -28.83 -3.65 -1.19
N GLY A 2 -27.73 -4.36 -0.96
CA GLY A 2 -26.81 -4.13 0.14
C GLY A 2 -25.55 -3.44 -0.36
N VAL A 3 -24.49 -3.44 0.45
CA VAL A 3 -23.19 -2.85 0.10
C VAL A 3 -22.53 -3.53 -1.10
N ASP A 4 -22.98 -4.75 -1.45
CA ASP A 4 -22.48 -5.59 -2.55
C ASP A 4 -22.40 -4.84 -3.88
N VAL A 5 -23.34 -3.92 -4.15
CA VAL A 5 -23.36 -3.11 -5.37
C VAL A 5 -22.21 -2.10 -5.45
N TYR A 6 -21.56 -1.79 -4.32
CA TYR A 6 -20.42 -0.86 -4.23
C TYR A 6 -19.07 -1.59 -4.23
N LEU A 7 -19.02 -2.93 -4.12
CA LEU A 7 -17.76 -3.68 -4.04
C LEU A 7 -16.84 -3.48 -5.25
N ASN A 8 -17.41 -3.26 -6.43
CA ASN A 8 -16.68 -3.02 -7.68
C ASN A 8 -16.64 -1.53 -8.09
N LYS A 9 -17.04 -0.61 -7.21
CA LYS A 9 -16.90 0.84 -7.45
C LYS A 9 -15.57 1.35 -6.90
N SER A 10 -15.05 2.40 -7.51
CA SER A 10 -13.85 3.07 -7.01
C SER A 10 -14.13 3.72 -5.65
N ILE A 11 -13.15 3.69 -4.76
CA ILE A 11 -13.31 4.29 -3.43
C ILE A 11 -13.54 5.80 -3.51
N LYS A 12 -12.97 6.46 -4.52
CA LYS A 12 -13.17 7.87 -4.79
C LYS A 12 -14.63 8.20 -5.07
N GLU A 13 -15.30 7.41 -5.93
CA GLU A 13 -16.73 7.58 -6.21
C GLU A 13 -17.58 7.37 -4.95
N ILE A 14 -17.24 6.33 -4.18
CA ILE A 14 -17.93 5.99 -2.93
C ILE A 14 -17.81 7.12 -1.92
N MET A 15 -16.61 7.67 -1.71
CA MET A 15 -16.38 8.79 -0.78
C MET A 15 -17.03 10.10 -1.26
N ALA A 16 -17.12 10.32 -2.58
CA ALA A 16 -17.84 11.46 -3.12
C ALA A 16 -19.36 11.37 -2.87
N GLU A 17 -19.92 10.16 -2.90
CA GLU A 17 -21.34 9.90 -2.59
C GLU A 17 -21.60 9.87 -1.07
N PHE A 18 -20.64 9.36 -0.28
CA PHE A 18 -20.73 9.18 1.17
C PHE A 18 -19.43 9.63 1.87
N PRO A 19 -19.29 10.93 2.18
CA PRO A 19 -18.05 11.49 2.73
C PRO A 19 -17.55 10.83 4.03
N ASP A 20 -18.47 10.38 4.89
CA ASP A 20 -18.15 9.72 6.17
C ASP A 20 -17.31 8.43 6.00
N ILE A 21 -17.30 7.83 4.81
CA ILE A 21 -16.52 6.62 4.54
C ILE A 21 -15.01 6.87 4.67
N GLU A 22 -14.52 8.07 4.36
CA GLU A 22 -13.12 8.43 4.55
C GLU A 22 -12.69 8.29 6.01
N HIS A 23 -13.47 8.89 6.91
CA HIS A 23 -13.22 8.84 8.35
C HIS A 23 -13.31 7.41 8.87
N ILE A 24 -14.30 6.63 8.42
CA ILE A 24 -14.43 5.22 8.81
C ILE A 24 -13.16 4.44 8.41
N LEU A 25 -12.65 4.60 7.19
CA LEU A 25 -11.45 3.89 6.74
C LEU A 25 -10.20 4.31 7.52
N GLU A 26 -10.07 5.60 7.83
CA GLU A 26 -8.94 6.13 8.57
C GLU A 26 -8.85 5.60 10.01
N GLU A 27 -9.98 5.35 10.67
CA GLU A 27 -10.01 4.68 11.98
C GLU A 27 -9.42 3.27 11.98
N TYR A 28 -9.49 2.56 10.84
CA TYR A 28 -8.84 1.26 10.65
C TYR A 28 -7.43 1.38 10.04
N ARG A 29 -6.85 2.60 10.01
CA ARG A 29 -5.55 2.92 9.41
C ARG A 29 -5.49 2.64 7.90
N ILE A 30 -6.62 2.76 7.22
CA ILE A 30 -6.72 2.63 5.76
C ILE A 30 -6.80 4.03 5.16
N GLY A 31 -5.64 4.59 4.79
CA GLY A 31 -5.53 5.94 4.25
C GLY A 31 -5.92 6.04 2.78
N CYS A 32 -7.23 6.06 2.48
CA CYS A 32 -7.72 6.23 1.10
C CYS A 32 -7.87 7.71 0.69
N GLY A 33 -8.14 8.62 1.63
CA GLY A 33 -8.40 10.04 1.33
C GLY A 33 -7.22 10.80 0.74
N THR A 34 -6.01 10.50 1.21
CA THR A 34 -4.76 11.10 0.70
C THR A 34 -4.15 10.31 -0.47
N CYS A 35 -4.83 9.27 -0.97
CA CYS A 35 -4.32 8.47 -2.07
C CYS A 35 -4.46 9.23 -3.40
N GLY A 36 -3.33 9.62 -4.01
CA GLY A 36 -3.34 10.43 -5.23
C GLY A 36 -4.00 9.77 -6.44
N GLU A 37 -4.01 8.43 -6.51
CA GLU A 37 -4.68 7.69 -7.59
C GLU A 37 -6.16 7.42 -7.26
N ALA A 38 -6.46 6.99 -6.03
CA ALA A 38 -7.80 6.63 -5.54
C ALA A 38 -8.61 5.71 -6.47
N LEU A 39 -7.92 4.85 -7.24
CA LEU A 39 -8.50 3.91 -8.20
C LEU A 39 -8.91 2.57 -7.59
N CYS A 40 -8.50 2.30 -6.34
CA CYS A 40 -8.79 1.04 -5.68
C CYS A 40 -10.30 0.81 -5.57
N LEU A 41 -10.74 -0.42 -5.85
CA LEU A 41 -12.12 -0.83 -5.61
C LEU A 41 -12.31 -1.15 -4.13
N LEU A 42 -13.54 -0.98 -3.62
CA LEU A 42 -13.83 -1.30 -2.22
C LEU A 42 -13.44 -2.74 -1.84
N LYS A 43 -13.73 -3.72 -2.70
CA LYS A 43 -13.34 -5.13 -2.47
C LYS A 43 -11.82 -5.30 -2.36
N ASP A 44 -11.05 -4.55 -3.16
CA ASP A 44 -9.60 -4.68 -3.22
C ASP A 44 -8.97 -4.01 -1.99
N ILE A 45 -9.54 -2.91 -1.50
CA ILE A 45 -9.12 -2.27 -0.25
C ILE A 45 -9.23 -3.25 0.92
N ILE A 46 -10.39 -3.91 1.04
CA ILE A 46 -10.63 -4.91 2.10
C ILE A 46 -9.66 -6.09 1.95
N GLU A 47 -9.31 -6.46 0.71
CA GLU A 47 -8.38 -7.56 0.46
C GLU A 47 -6.92 -7.21 0.80
N ILE A 48 -6.46 -6.04 0.37
CA ILE A 48 -5.06 -5.59 0.43
C ILE A 48 -4.68 -5.10 1.82
N HIS A 49 -5.54 -4.34 2.49
CA HIS A 49 -5.24 -3.73 3.80
C HIS A 49 -5.45 -4.68 4.98
N TYR A 50 -5.51 -6.00 4.71
CA TYR A 50 -5.71 -7.11 5.65
C TYR A 50 -6.07 -6.70 7.09
N LEU A 51 -7.33 -6.94 7.45
CA LEU A 51 -7.80 -6.82 8.82
C LEU A 51 -8.11 -8.22 9.36
N GLU A 52 -7.96 -8.38 10.67
CA GLU A 52 -8.45 -9.56 11.37
C GLU A 52 -9.97 -9.70 11.16
N GLU A 53 -10.47 -10.94 11.17
CA GLU A 53 -11.84 -11.27 10.71
C GLU A 53 -12.92 -10.42 11.39
N ASP A 54 -12.74 -10.12 12.68
CA ASP A 54 -13.69 -9.35 13.48
C ASP A 54 -13.68 -7.87 13.09
N LEU A 55 -12.50 -7.30 12.83
CA LEU A 55 -12.32 -5.91 12.42
C LEU A 55 -12.80 -5.70 10.98
N GLU A 56 -12.59 -6.67 10.08
CA GLU A 56 -13.14 -6.61 8.72
C GLU A 56 -14.67 -6.60 8.75
N ALA A 57 -15.29 -7.52 9.52
CA ALA A 57 -16.75 -7.59 9.62
C ALA A 57 -17.35 -6.31 10.23
N GLU A 58 -16.67 -5.74 11.22
CA GLU A 58 -17.04 -4.46 11.82
C GLU A 58 -16.92 -3.31 10.81
N LEU A 59 -15.78 -3.18 10.11
CA LEU A 59 -15.57 -2.18 9.06
C LEU A 59 -16.68 -2.26 8.00
N MET A 60 -16.98 -3.46 7.51
CA MET A 60 -18.04 -3.66 6.52
C MET A 60 -19.43 -3.30 7.03
N THR A 61 -19.69 -3.57 8.31
CA THR A 61 -20.94 -3.16 8.96
C THR A 61 -21.03 -1.62 9.02
N ARG A 62 -19.95 -0.94 9.40
CA ARG A 62 -19.91 0.52 9.49
C ARG A 62 -20.04 1.21 8.12
N ILE A 63 -19.33 0.72 7.11
CA ILE A 63 -19.49 1.20 5.72
C ILE A 63 -20.94 1.01 5.27
N SER A 64 -21.53 -0.15 5.55
CA SER A 64 -22.92 -0.41 5.19
C SER A 64 -23.91 0.49 5.95
N GLN A 65 -23.63 0.87 7.19
CA GLN A 65 -24.45 1.80 7.96
C GLN A 65 -24.34 3.23 7.42
N ALA A 66 -23.17 3.66 6.98
CA ALA A 66 -22.99 4.97 6.34
C ALA A 66 -23.79 5.07 5.03
N ILE A 67 -23.82 4.00 4.23
CA ILE A 67 -24.55 3.96 2.96
C ILE A 67 -26.06 3.72 3.17
N PHE A 68 -26.43 2.88 4.14
CA PHE A 68 -27.81 2.48 4.42
C PHE A 68 -28.16 2.61 5.91
N PRO A 69 -28.30 3.84 6.45
CA PRO A 69 -28.46 4.08 7.89
C PRO A 69 -29.69 3.39 8.50
N ASN A 70 -30.75 3.19 7.71
CA ASN A 70 -31.98 2.54 8.16
C ASN A 70 -31.97 1.01 8.04
N LYS A 71 -30.84 0.39 7.70
CA LYS A 71 -30.72 -1.06 7.55
C LYS A 71 -29.64 -1.62 8.46
N THR A 72 -30.03 -2.55 9.32
CA THR A 72 -29.07 -3.36 10.07
C THR A 72 -28.59 -4.51 9.19
N ILE A 73 -27.37 -4.40 8.67
CA ILE A 73 -26.74 -5.45 7.87
C ILE A 73 -25.60 -6.05 8.69
N LYS A 74 -25.68 -7.35 8.98
CA LYS A 74 -24.57 -8.10 9.60
C LYS A 74 -23.78 -8.80 8.50
N PHE A 75 -22.48 -8.54 8.44
CA PHE A 75 -21.59 -9.26 7.56
C PHE A 75 -21.14 -10.57 8.22
N PRO A 76 -21.20 -11.71 7.49
CA PRO A 76 -20.63 -12.95 8.00
C PRO A 76 -19.11 -12.78 8.15
N LYS A 77 -18.55 -13.27 9.25
CA LYS A 77 -17.10 -13.34 9.42
C LYS A 77 -16.53 -14.22 8.31
N ARG A 78 -15.64 -13.66 7.50
CA ARG A 78 -14.94 -14.41 6.46
C ARG A 78 -13.66 -14.97 7.08
N LYS A 79 -13.49 -16.29 7.02
CA LYS A 79 -12.24 -16.90 7.47
C LYS A 79 -11.07 -16.35 6.64
N ARG A 80 -10.16 -15.61 7.27
CA ARG A 80 -8.94 -15.13 6.62
C ARG A 80 -7.78 -16.00 7.06
N LYS A 81 -6.91 -16.35 6.11
CA LYS A 81 -5.62 -16.94 6.48
C LYS A 81 -4.81 -15.81 7.12
N PRO A 82 -4.28 -15.98 8.34
CA PRO A 82 -3.41 -14.98 8.94
C PRO A 82 -2.30 -14.65 7.96
N GLN A 83 -2.09 -13.35 7.74
CA GLN A 83 -0.99 -12.88 6.92
C GLN A 83 0.28 -13.05 7.75
N GLY A 84 0.77 -14.30 7.85
CA GLY A 84 2.12 -14.55 8.32
C GLY A 84 3.12 -13.78 7.47
N LEU A 85 4.35 -13.61 7.96
CA LEU A 85 5.47 -13.09 7.17
C LEU A 85 5.60 -13.93 5.89
N ARG A 86 4.92 -13.50 4.82
CA ARG A 86 5.02 -14.16 3.53
C ARG A 86 6.42 -13.84 3.05
N GLU A 87 7.22 -14.89 2.88
CA GLU A 87 8.47 -14.79 2.14
C GLU A 87 8.15 -14.12 0.80
N ILE A 88 8.66 -12.91 0.59
CA ILE A 88 8.36 -12.16 -0.63
C ILE A 88 9.09 -12.85 -1.78
N LYS A 89 8.35 -13.68 -2.51
CA LYS A 89 8.86 -14.35 -3.72
C LYS A 89 8.71 -13.41 -4.90
N TYR A 90 9.78 -12.67 -5.20
CA TYR A 90 9.86 -11.86 -6.40
C TYR A 90 9.95 -12.73 -7.66
N SER A 91 9.36 -12.26 -8.76
CA SER A 91 9.66 -12.79 -10.10
C SER A 91 11.14 -12.54 -10.45
N PRO A 92 11.75 -13.30 -11.36
CA PRO A 92 13.15 -13.10 -11.71
C PRO A 92 13.51 -11.66 -12.14
N PRO A 93 12.70 -10.97 -12.99
CA PRO A 93 12.98 -9.57 -13.33
C PRO A 93 12.88 -8.62 -12.13
N MET A 94 11.85 -8.79 -11.29
CA MET A 94 11.66 -7.93 -10.10
C MET A 94 12.77 -8.15 -9.07
N LYS A 95 13.19 -9.41 -8.89
CA LYS A 95 14.29 -9.76 -8.00
C LYS A 95 15.58 -9.04 -8.41
N LYS A 96 15.89 -9.03 -9.71
CA LYS A 96 17.05 -8.32 -10.25
C LYS A 96 17.04 -6.84 -9.86
N LEU A 97 15.89 -6.17 -9.98
CA LEU A 97 15.74 -4.76 -9.60
C LEU A 97 15.96 -4.53 -8.10
N VAL A 98 15.42 -5.42 -7.24
CA VAL A 98 15.60 -5.35 -5.78
C VAL A 98 17.06 -5.59 -5.38
N ASP A 99 17.72 -6.55 -6.03
CA ASP A 99 19.12 -6.87 -5.81
C ASP A 99 20.01 -5.69 -6.26
N GLU A 100 19.76 -5.10 -7.43
CA GLU A 100 20.44 -3.89 -7.91
C GLU A 100 20.25 -2.71 -6.95
N HIS A 101 19.03 -2.46 -6.45
CA HIS A 101 18.76 -1.42 -5.45
C HIS A 101 19.59 -1.63 -4.17
N SER A 102 19.79 -2.88 -3.75
CA SER A 102 20.62 -3.19 -2.59
C SER A 102 22.10 -2.90 -2.83
N LEU A 103 22.61 -3.19 -4.03
CA LEU A 103 23.99 -2.87 -4.42
C LEU A 103 24.21 -1.35 -4.51
N ILE A 104 23.26 -0.59 -5.05
CA ILE A 104 23.32 0.87 -5.10
C ILE A 104 23.46 1.44 -3.69
N LYS A 105 22.64 1.00 -2.73
CA LYS A 105 22.74 1.47 -1.34
C LYS A 105 24.08 1.14 -0.69
N ARG A 106 24.62 -0.06 -0.95
CA ARG A 106 25.95 -0.44 -0.46
C ARG A 106 27.04 0.45 -1.08
N TRP A 107 26.95 0.74 -2.37
CA TRP A 107 27.88 1.64 -3.04
C TRP A 107 27.83 3.04 -2.43
N LEU A 108 26.63 3.61 -2.26
CA LEU A 108 26.46 4.93 -1.64
C LEU A 108 27.12 5.01 -0.25
N ALA A 109 26.99 3.96 0.56
CA ALA A 109 27.62 3.89 1.87
C ALA A 109 29.17 3.84 1.82
N LEU A 110 29.73 3.38 0.70
CA LEU A 110 31.18 3.28 0.49
C LEU A 110 31.78 4.55 -0.14
N ILE A 111 30.96 5.41 -0.74
CA ILE A 111 31.43 6.64 -1.42
C ILE A 111 32.41 7.46 -0.57
N PRO A 112 32.18 7.75 0.73
CA PRO A 112 33.12 8.55 1.51
C PRO A 112 34.54 7.94 1.55
N LYS A 113 34.63 6.63 1.77
CA LYS A 113 35.91 5.91 1.82
C LYS A 113 36.57 5.80 0.44
N VAL A 114 35.77 5.72 -0.61
CA VAL A 114 36.29 5.74 -1.99
C VAL A 114 36.90 7.10 -2.30
N ILE A 115 36.22 8.19 -1.92
CA ILE A 115 36.71 9.57 -2.14
C ILE A 115 38.04 9.82 -1.42
N GLU A 116 38.24 9.28 -0.21
CA GLU A 116 39.54 9.38 0.50
C GLU A 116 40.74 8.86 -0.32
N ASN A 117 40.49 7.96 -1.27
CA ASN A 117 41.52 7.30 -2.07
C ASN A 117 41.52 7.76 -3.53
N LEU A 118 40.75 8.80 -3.86
CA LEU A 118 40.70 9.40 -5.20
C LEU A 118 41.30 10.80 -5.14
N ASP A 119 42.18 11.10 -6.10
CA ASP A 119 42.59 12.48 -6.36
C ASP A 119 41.51 13.16 -7.21
N LEU A 120 40.69 13.98 -6.56
CA LEU A 120 39.64 14.76 -7.20
C LEU A 120 40.01 16.26 -7.34
N GLU A 121 41.21 16.63 -6.92
CA GLU A 121 41.65 18.02 -6.81
C GLU A 121 42.60 18.43 -7.94
N THR A 122 43.32 17.47 -8.53
CA THR A 122 44.23 17.72 -9.66
C THR A 122 43.58 17.41 -11.01
N GLU A 123 44.03 18.11 -12.06
CA GLU A 123 43.62 17.80 -13.43
C GLU A 123 44.02 16.37 -13.85
N GLU A 124 45.15 15.87 -13.36
CA GLU A 124 45.62 14.49 -13.61
C GLU A 124 44.71 13.45 -12.95
N GLY A 125 44.24 13.71 -11.73
CA GLY A 125 43.29 12.86 -11.01
C GLY A 125 41.89 12.84 -11.63
N LEU A 126 41.49 13.95 -12.28
CA LEU A 126 40.22 14.08 -12.98
C LEU A 126 40.25 13.57 -14.44
N GLN A 127 41.42 13.24 -14.98
CA GLN A 127 41.54 12.70 -16.33
C GLN A 127 40.87 11.33 -16.41
N ARG A 128 39.89 11.21 -17.31
CA ARG A 128 39.31 9.92 -17.66
C ARG A 128 40.32 9.16 -18.49
N ASN A 129 40.75 7.99 -18.01
CA ASN A 129 41.42 7.00 -18.85
C ASN A 129 40.51 6.73 -20.06
N HIS A 130 40.93 7.20 -21.23
CA HIS A 130 40.30 6.94 -22.52
C HIS A 130 40.68 5.54 -23.02
#